data_AF-A0A7L4RDD0-F1
#
_entry.id   AF-A0A7L4RDD0-F1
#
_cell.length_a   1.000
_cell.length_b   1.000
_cell.length_c   1.000
_cell.angle_alpha   90.00
_cell.angle_beta   90.00
_cell.angle_gamma   90.00
#
_symmetry.space_group_name_H-M   'P 1'
#
loop_
_entity.id
_entity.type
_entity.pdbx_description
1 polymer ?
#
loop_
_entity_poly.entity_id
_entity_poly.type
_entity_poly.pdbx_seq_one_letter_code
_entity_poly.pdbx_strand_id
1 'polypeptide(L)' 'MTVIGDDLLHNCAECYFQHGFSVKLSKRGEELVCSRNSAHRYRIKEGFLQKL' A
#
# COMPACT_ATOMS: atom_id res chain seq x y z
N MET A 1 8.17 -22.68 -13.39
CA MET A 1 8.66 -21.29 -13.31
C MET A 1 7.71 -20.55 -12.40
N THR A 2 8.02 -20.50 -11.10
CA THR A 2 7.19 -19.78 -10.13
C THR A 2 7.50 -18.31 -10.34
N VAL A 3 6.66 -17.61 -11.08
CA VAL A 3 6.64 -16.16 -11.05
C VAL A 3 6.20 -15.82 -9.64
N ILE A 4 7.17 -15.67 -8.73
CA ILE A 4 6.97 -15.00 -7.44
C ILE A 4 6.73 -13.55 -7.87
N GLY A 5 5.48 -13.30 -8.27
CA GLY A 5 5.05 -12.01 -8.72
C GLY A 5 5.32 -11.02 -7.60
N ASP A 6 5.83 -9.88 -8.02
CA ASP A 6 6.00 -8.60 -7.34
C ASP A 6 4.76 -8.10 -6.52
N ASP A 7 3.81 -8.95 -6.15
CA ASP A 7 2.74 -8.69 -5.20
C ASP A 7 3.30 -8.76 -3.77
N LEU A 8 4.30 -7.93 -3.47
CA LEU A 8 4.43 -7.40 -2.12
C LEU A 8 3.09 -6.72 -1.84
N LEU A 9 2.23 -7.41 -1.07
CA LEU A 9 0.92 -6.92 -0.65
C LEU A 9 1.15 -5.72 0.27
N HIS A 10 1.30 -4.54 -0.33
CA HIS A 10 1.41 -3.29 0.40
C HIS A 10 0.05 -2.99 1.01
N ASN A 11 0.00 -3.00 2.33
CA ASN A 11 -1.22 -2.77 3.09
C ASN A 11 -1.25 -1.35 3.66
N CYS A 12 -2.43 -0.76 3.71
CA CYS A 12 -2.64 0.55 4.32
C CYS A 12 -2.53 0.42 5.86
N ALA A 13 -1.42 0.87 6.41
CA ALA A 13 -1.19 0.90 7.86
C ALA A 13 -2.25 1.71 8.62
N GLU A 14 -2.76 2.80 8.03
CA GLU A 14 -3.78 3.65 8.66
C GLU A 14 -5.12 2.93 8.80
N CYS A 15 -5.52 2.15 7.78
CA CYS A 15 -6.75 1.35 7.88
C CYS A 15 -6.64 0.26 8.95
N TYR A 16 -5.44 -0.32 9.11
CA TYR A 16 -5.18 -1.27 10.18
C TYR A 16 -5.30 -0.62 11.56
N PHE A 17 -4.70 0.57 11.74
CA PHE A 17 -4.76 1.30 13.00
C PHE A 17 -6.19 1.77 13.34
N GLN A 18 -6.94 2.28 12.36
CA GLN A 18 -8.28 2.84 12.58
C GLN A 18 -9.38 1.78 12.71
N HIS A 19 -9.26 0.66 11.99
CA HIS A 19 -10.35 -0.31 11.88
C HIS A 19 -9.97 -1.74 12.29
N GLY A 20 -8.70 -1.99 12.61
CA GLY A 20 -8.21 -3.33 12.97
C GLY A 20 -8.00 -4.28 11.78
N PHE A 21 -8.17 -3.82 10.53
CA PHE A 21 -7.89 -4.61 9.33
C PHE A 21 -7.07 -3.84 8.30
N SER A 22 -6.18 -4.56 7.63
CA SER A 22 -5.37 -4.04 6.55
C SER A 22 -6.16 -4.02 5.23
N VAL A 23 -6.02 -2.93 4.48
CA VAL A 23 -6.60 -2.80 3.13
C VAL A 23 -5.47 -2.77 2.12
N LYS A 24 -5.61 -3.53 1.02
CA LYS A 24 -4.63 -3.52 -0.07
C LYS A 24 -4.49 -2.12 -0.66
N LEU A 25 -3.27 -1.63 -0.76
CA LEU A 25 -2.93 -0.41 -1.49
C LEU A 25 -2.88 -0.72 -2.99
N SER A 26 -3.54 0.11 -3.77
CA SER A 26 -3.54 0.05 -5.22
C SER A 26 -2.43 0.95 -5.76
N LYS A 27 -1.56 0.42 -6.61
CA LYS A 27 -0.52 1.19 -7.28
C LYS A 27 -1.13 2.09 -8.36
N ARG A 28 -0.85 3.39 -8.31
CA ARG A 28 -1.17 4.40 -9.32
C ARG A 28 0.12 5.13 -9.70
N GLY A 29 0.77 4.68 -10.77
CA GLY A 29 2.09 5.19 -11.15
C GLY A 29 3.15 4.81 -10.11
N GLU A 30 3.79 5.81 -9.50
CA GLU A 30 4.77 5.66 -8.42
C GLU A 30 4.14 5.70 -7.01
N GLU A 31 2.85 6.02 -6.92
CA GLU A 31 2.11 6.10 -5.66
C GLU A 31 1.34 4.80 -5.36
N LEU A 32 1.14 4.53 -4.09
CA LEU A 32 0.30 3.48 -3.53
C LEU A 32 -0.86 4.15 -2.79
N VAL A 33 -2.07 3.91 -3.26
CA VAL A 33 -3.28 4.59 -2.77
C VAL A 33 -4.22 3.58 -2.13
N CYS A 34 -4.74 3.90 -0.94
CA CYS A 34 -5.74 3.05 -0.32
C CYS A 34 -7.06 3.10 -1.07
N SER A 35 -7.65 1.94 -1.32
CA SER A 35 -8.94 1.81 -2.01
C SER A 35 -10.13 2.33 -1.18
N ARG A 36 -10.01 2.36 0.15
CA ARG A 36 -11.06 2.89 1.05
C ARG A 36 -10.95 4.38 1.31
N ASN A 37 -9.74 4.93 1.28
CA ASN A 37 -9.52 6.34 1.55
C ASN A 37 -8.40 6.87 0.64
N SER A 38 -8.78 7.63 -0.38
CA SER A 38 -7.85 8.25 -1.32
C SER A 38 -6.88 9.25 -0.66
N ALA A 39 -7.15 9.69 0.58
CA ALA A 39 -6.21 10.50 1.35
C ALA A 39 -5.02 9.68 1.89
N HIS A 40 -5.17 8.37 2.05
CA HIS A 40 -4.08 7.49 2.49
C HIS A 40 -3.22 7.11 1.27
N ARG A 41 -2.21 7.94 1.02
CA ARG A 41 -1.26 7.79 -0.08
C ARG A 41 0.13 7.49 0.46
N TYR A 42 0.84 6.63 -0.25
CA TYR A 42 2.16 6.18 0.10
C TYR A 42 3.03 6.14 -1.15
N ARG A 43 4.34 6.15 -0.98
CA ARG A 43 5.32 5.87 -2.03
C ARG A 43 6.34 4.86 -1.52
N ILE A 44 6.95 4.11 -2.42
CA ILE A 44 8.09 3.27 -2.06
C ILE A 44 9.35 4.11 -2.29
N LYS A 45 10.11 4.40 -1.24
CA LYS A 45 11.40 5.07 -1.32
C LYS A 45 12.45 4.18 -0.67
N GLU A 46 13.48 3.81 -1.43
CA GLU A 46 14.57 2.94 -0.96
C GLU A 46 14.08 1.60 -0.38
N GLY A 47 12.98 1.06 -0.92
CA GLY A 47 12.36 -0.18 -0.44
C GLY A 47 11.41 -0.02 0.76
N PHE A 48 11.27 1.19 1.31
CA PHE A 48 10.37 1.47 2.44
C PHE A 48 9.09 2.18 1.99
N LEU A 49 7.96 1.81 2.61
CA LEU A 49 6.68 2.47 2.40
C LEU A 49 6.63 3.79 3.19
N GLN A 50 6.67 4.92 2.50
CA GLN A 50 6.61 6.26 3.08
C GLN A 50 5.25 6.92 2.79
N LYS A 51 4.55 7.41 3.82
CA LYS A 51 3.30 8.18 3.66
C LYS A 51 3.60 9.54 3.02
N LEU A 52 2.74 9.98 2.11
CA LEU A 52 2.78 11.30 1.45
C LEU A 52 1.96 12.34 2.20
#